data_AF-A0A7W3JSB4-F1
#
_entry.id   AF-A0A7W3JSB4-F1
#
_cell.length_a   1.000
_cell.length_b   1.000
_cell.length_c   1.000
_cell.angle_alpha   90.00
_cell.angle_beta   90.00
_cell.angle_gamma   90.00
#
_symmetry.space_group_name_H-M   'P 1'
#
loop_
_entity.id
_entity.type
_entity.pdbx_description
1 polymer ?
#
loop_
_entity_poly.entity_id
_entity_poly.type
_entity_poly.pdbx_seq_one_letter_code
_entity_poly.pdbx_strand_id
1 'polypeptide(L)' 'MRVSPYYSINPSDPDVHHVHGNCPTGQRIPAHNKRAGTNGYRLCKVCAGM' A
#
# COMPACT_ATOMS: atom_id res chain seq x y z
N MET A 1 7.60 4.70 -9.57
CA MET A 1 6.85 5.97 -9.66
C MET A 1 6.03 6.15 -8.39
N ARG A 2 6.17 7.32 -7.74
CA ARG A 2 5.40 7.67 -6.55
C ARG A 2 3.95 7.98 -6.94
N VAL A 3 3.01 7.53 -6.14
CA VAL A 3 1.56 7.70 -6.32
C VAL A 3 0.93 8.17 -5.01
N SER A 4 -0.33 8.59 -5.07
CA SER A 4 -1.12 8.89 -3.88
C SER A 4 -1.10 7.69 -2.91
N PRO A 5 -0.93 7.92 -1.61
CA PRO A 5 -0.89 6.84 -0.64
C PRO A 5 -2.16 5.99 -0.72
N TYR A 6 -1.99 4.68 -0.61
CA TYR A 6 -3.08 3.72 -0.56
C TYR A 6 -2.73 2.57 0.39
N TYR A 7 -3.74 1.91 0.92
CA TYR A 7 -3.58 0.75 1.80
C TYR A 7 -4.53 -0.38 1.39
N SER A 8 -4.25 -1.60 1.85
CA SER A 8 -5.18 -2.71 1.68
C SER A 8 -6.27 -2.67 2.73
N ILE A 9 -7.51 -2.91 2.31
CA ILE A 9 -8.66 -3.02 3.22
C ILE A 9 -8.98 -4.46 3.59
N ASN A 10 -8.24 -5.40 3.03
CA ASN A 10 -8.36 -6.81 3.34
C ASN A 10 -7.72 -7.08 4.71
N PRO A 11 -8.45 -7.64 5.69
CA PRO A 11 -7.91 -7.93 7.03
C PRO A 11 -6.78 -8.96 7.04
N SER A 12 -6.60 -9.73 5.96
CA SER A 12 -5.47 -10.66 5.83
C SER A 12 -4.18 -10.00 5.33
N ASP A 13 -4.26 -8.78 4.77
CA ASP A 13 -3.09 -8.04 4.33
C ASP A 13 -2.47 -7.26 5.50
N PRO A 14 -1.15 -6.99 5.45
CA PRO A 14 -0.50 -6.23 6.51
C PRO A 14 -1.01 -4.79 6.58
N ASP A 15 -1.16 -4.27 7.80
CA ASP A 15 -1.50 -2.88 8.11
C ASP A 15 -0.35 -1.93 7.73
N VAL A 16 -0.19 -1.69 6.43
CA VAL A 16 0.79 -0.79 5.83
C VAL A 16 0.15 0.04 4.74
N HIS A 17 0.69 1.23 4.51
CA HIS A 17 0.36 2.02 3.32
C HIS A 17 1.50 1.99 2.31
N HIS A 18 1.14 2.15 1.04
CA HIS A 18 2.01 2.16 -0.11
C HIS A 18 1.99 3.55 -0.75
N VAL A 19 3.16 4.04 -1.13
CA VAL A 19 3.30 5.32 -1.85
C VAL A 19 3.90 5.15 -3.25
N HIS A 20 4.19 3.91 -3.66
CA HIS A 20 4.70 3.59 -5.00
C HIS A 20 3.73 2.66 -5.74
N GLY A 21 3.40 3.00 -6.98
CA GLY A 21 2.51 2.17 -7.82
C GLY A 21 3.19 0.89 -8.32
N ASN A 22 4.52 0.89 -8.39
CA ASN A 22 5.36 -0.24 -8.76
C ASN A 22 5.88 -1.03 -7.54
N CYS A 23 5.30 -0.82 -6.35
CA CYS A 23 5.66 -1.61 -5.18
C CYS A 23 5.12 -3.05 -5.36
N PRO A 24 5.97 -4.10 -5.31
CA PRO A 24 5.53 -5.48 -5.56
C PRO A 24 4.48 -5.96 -4.56
N THR A 25 4.57 -5.55 -3.29
CA THR A 25 3.54 -5.87 -2.28
C THR A 25 2.24 -5.10 -2.58
N GLY A 26 2.35 -3.82 -2.96
CA GLY A 26 1.19 -3.01 -3.36
C GLY A 26 0.52 -3.48 -4.66
N GLN A 27 1.26 -4.08 -5.58
CA GLN A 27 0.75 -4.67 -6.83
C GLN A 27 -0.02 -5.98 -6.59
N ARG A 28 0.31 -6.72 -5.53
CA ARG A 28 -0.41 -7.95 -5.14
C ARG A 28 -1.78 -7.66 -4.53
N ILE A 29 -2.00 -6.45 -4.01
CA ILE A 29 -3.32 -6.04 -3.49
C ILE A 29 -4.28 -5.90 -4.69
N PRO A 30 -5.41 -6.63 -4.71
CA PRO A 30 -6.44 -6.45 -5.73
C PRO A 30 -6.97 -5.03 -5.75
N ALA A 31 -7.32 -4.48 -6.92
CA ALA A 31 -7.79 -3.10 -7.04
C ALA A 31 -9.00 -2.77 -6.16
N HIS A 32 -9.93 -3.73 -5.99
CA HIS A 32 -11.10 -3.58 -5.12
C HIS A 32 -10.74 -3.54 -3.62
N ASN A 33 -9.56 -4.01 -3.25
CA ASN A 33 -9.03 -3.95 -1.89
C ASN A 33 -8.14 -2.72 -1.65
N LYS A 34 -7.86 -1.89 -2.66
CA LYS A 34 -7.07 -0.68 -2.50
C LYS A 34 -7.96 0.47 -2.06
N ARG A 35 -7.65 1.09 -0.94
CA ARG A 35 -8.27 2.34 -0.51
C ARG A 35 -7.25 3.45 -0.44
N ALA A 36 -7.63 4.61 -0.97
CA ALA A 36 -6.80 5.80 -0.91
C ALA A 36 -6.64 6.28 0.54
N GLY A 37 -5.46 6.81 0.85
CA GLY A 37 -5.07 7.26 2.17
C GLY A 37 -4.02 6.36 2.82
N THR A 38 -3.70 6.67 4.08
CA THR A 38 -2.73 5.90 4.88
C THR A 38 -3.40 5.09 5.97
N ASN A 39 -4.63 5.42 6.37
CA ASN A 39 -5.35 4.85 7.52
C ASN A 39 -4.56 4.90 8.85
N GLY A 40 -3.57 5.80 8.96
CA GLY A 40 -2.62 5.78 10.08
C GLY A 40 -1.65 4.60 10.09
N TYR A 41 -1.67 3.75 9.06
CA TYR A 41 -0.76 2.63 8.93
C TYR A 41 0.67 3.08 8.68
N ARG A 42 1.61 2.25 9.11
CA ARG A 42 3.04 2.47 8.84
C ARG A 42 3.34 2.38 7.35
N LEU A 43 4.38 3.06 6.91
CA LEU A 43 4.84 2.94 5.53
C LEU A 43 5.32 1.51 5.25
N CYS A 44 4.96 0.95 4.10
CA CYS A 44 5.46 -0.34 3.66
C CYS A 44 7.00 -0.34 3.59
N LYS A 45 7.66 -1.36 4.16
CA LYS A 45 9.13 -1.48 4.17
C LYS A 45 9.75 -1.40 2.77
N VAL A 46 9.07 -1.99 1.78
CA VAL A 46 9.52 -1.95 0.38
C VAL A 46 9.41 -0.53 -0.17
N CYS A 47 8.30 0.17 0.11
CA CYS A 47 8.17 1.58 -0.26
C CYS A 47 9.16 2.49 0.46
N ALA A 48 9.59 2.15 1.69
CA ALA A 48 10.58 2.94 2.42
C ALA A 48 12.00 2.82 1.83
N GLY A 49 12.28 1.75 1.07
CA GLY A 49 13.57 1.51 0.42
C GLY A 49 13.55 1.74 -1.10
N MET A 50 12.48 2.31 -1.65
CA MET A 50 12.31 2.65 -3.07
C MET A 50 12.37 4.16 -3.29
#